data_AF-A0A3N1Q4B6-F1
#
_entry.id   AF-A0A3N1Q4B6-F1
#
_cell.length_a   1.000
_cell.length_b   1.000
_cell.length_c   1.000
_cell.angle_alpha   90.00
_cell.angle_beta   90.00
_cell.angle_gamma   90.00
#
_symmetry.space_group_name_H-M   'P 1'
#
loop_
_entity.id
_entity.type
_entity.pdbx_description
1 polymer ?
#
loop_
_entity_poly.entity_id
_entity_poly.type
_entity_poly.pdbx_seq_one_letter_code
_entity_poly.pdbx_strand_id
1 'polypeptide(L)'
;MALRSGWLPPTGQTRVTTRLTSLGAVTPADPLVSRSGILPGSTDGTYRVSGLSLTSSGPMSATIHAGRAVVQGTNNQGAYPVALDADTVLTFGDGDPLNPRIDLVVLRVYDDEFDHLTRSEAVLEIVRGEPKAQPTAPSAPPASLVLFSVKVKAGTSAGTGGIGWTSGDLTDLRTTVAAVGGILPVYNNAGVPGSYPGQYQDNDNTHYLQRWSGTGWVAYPKEIGGVAPNGALSVGSYIGQFRENNGTLQRWNGTTWAAYQPPVEVETTTSGITALPGWTVLAFSARRTRGIATVLISVTRNGADINANSAGNINDEPLCTLPAGWRPAFDHEASACDGFADGGAYIAPSGQVNLRTWSPNGALVAGRSVRISATYVL
;
A
#
# COMPACT_ATOMS: atom_id res chain seq x y z
N MET A 1 -28.82 -14.63 -36.03
CA MET A 1 -28.91 -14.50 -34.55
C MET A 1 -28.91 -13.02 -34.23
N ALA A 2 -29.70 -12.55 -33.26
CA ALA A 2 -30.02 -11.13 -33.14
C ALA A 2 -29.15 -10.43 -32.11
N LEU A 3 -28.09 -9.79 -32.58
CA LEU A 3 -27.35 -8.82 -31.80
C LEU A 3 -28.29 -7.63 -31.54
N ARG A 4 -28.48 -7.27 -30.27
CA ARG A 4 -29.56 -6.38 -29.83
C ARG A 4 -28.99 -5.02 -29.51
N SER A 5 -29.52 -3.97 -30.12
CA SER A 5 -29.18 -2.60 -29.77
C SER A 5 -30.38 -1.86 -29.16
N GLY A 6 -30.11 -0.99 -28.19
CA GLY A 6 -31.11 -0.05 -27.67
C GLY A 6 -31.26 1.13 -28.63
N TRP A 7 -32.50 1.55 -28.87
CA TRP A 7 -32.82 2.85 -29.48
C TRP A 7 -32.41 3.03 -30.97
N LEU A 8 -32.25 1.93 -31.72
CA LEU A 8 -32.03 1.91 -33.18
C LEU A 8 -33.22 1.33 -33.97
N PRO A 9 -34.46 1.86 -33.92
CA PRO A 9 -35.54 1.32 -34.71
C PRO A 9 -35.68 2.07 -36.05
N PRO A 10 -36.00 1.33 -37.13
CA PRO A 10 -37.19 1.77 -37.86
C PRO A 10 -38.48 1.14 -37.32
N THR A 11 -38.44 -0.09 -36.77
CA THR A 11 -39.47 -0.70 -35.86
C THR A 11 -39.05 -2.03 -35.20
N GLY A 12 -37.80 -2.50 -35.34
CA GLY A 12 -37.34 -3.82 -34.86
C GLY A 12 -36.99 -3.94 -33.37
N GLN A 13 -37.22 -2.92 -32.53
CA GLN A 13 -36.91 -2.99 -31.10
C GLN A 13 -38.02 -3.74 -30.33
N THR A 14 -37.66 -4.85 -29.65
CA THR A 14 -38.61 -5.59 -28.81
C THR A 14 -38.52 -5.17 -27.33
N ARG A 15 -39.56 -5.41 -26.53
CA ARG A 15 -39.52 -5.23 -25.07
C ARG A 15 -38.36 -5.98 -24.42
N VAL A 16 -37.97 -7.14 -24.96
CA VAL A 16 -36.83 -7.91 -24.48
C VAL A 16 -35.51 -7.21 -24.85
N THR A 17 -35.40 -6.69 -26.08
CA THR A 17 -34.26 -5.87 -26.54
C THR A 17 -34.04 -4.69 -25.60
N THR A 18 -35.07 -3.88 -25.33
CA THR A 18 -34.98 -2.71 -24.43
C THR A 18 -34.54 -3.08 -23.01
N ARG A 19 -34.98 -4.23 -22.48
CA ARG A 19 -34.55 -4.69 -21.14
C ARG A 19 -33.10 -5.16 -21.10
N LEU A 20 -32.67 -5.91 -22.11
CA LEU A 20 -31.30 -6.43 -22.19
C LEU A 20 -30.27 -5.32 -22.47
N THR A 21 -30.69 -4.24 -23.13
CA THR A 21 -29.85 -3.08 -23.48
C THR A 21 -30.09 -1.86 -22.59
N SER A 22 -30.90 -1.96 -21.53
CA SER A 22 -31.08 -0.85 -20.57
C SER A 22 -29.79 -0.67 -19.76
N LEU A 23 -29.05 0.38 -20.08
CA LEU A 23 -27.81 0.75 -19.41
C LEU A 23 -27.96 2.18 -18.84
N GLY A 24 -27.45 2.42 -17.64
CA GLY A 24 -27.47 3.74 -16.99
C GLY A 24 -26.52 4.74 -17.66
N ALA A 25 -26.41 5.95 -17.10
CA ALA A 25 -25.45 6.95 -17.56
C ALA A 25 -24.02 6.39 -17.45
N VAL A 26 -23.37 6.17 -18.58
CA VAL A 26 -21.99 5.65 -18.67
C VAL A 26 -20.96 6.77 -18.60
N THR A 27 -19.70 6.42 -18.33
CA THR A 27 -18.59 7.37 -18.21
C THR A 27 -18.55 8.34 -19.41
N PRO A 28 -18.70 9.66 -19.20
CA PRO A 28 -18.72 10.64 -20.28
C PRO A 28 -17.34 10.75 -20.94
N ALA A 29 -17.28 11.18 -22.19
CA ALA A 29 -16.05 11.60 -22.86
C ALA A 29 -16.14 13.08 -23.32
N ASP A 30 -17.37 13.56 -23.50
CA ASP A 30 -17.77 14.92 -23.87
C ASP A 30 -19.19 15.14 -23.30
N PRO A 31 -19.71 16.37 -23.17
CA PRO A 31 -21.12 16.65 -22.88
C PRO A 31 -22.17 15.73 -23.54
N LEU A 32 -21.96 15.31 -24.80
CA LEU A 32 -22.91 14.45 -25.54
C LEU A 32 -22.36 13.06 -25.86
N VAL A 33 -21.15 12.75 -25.41
CA VAL A 33 -20.42 11.52 -25.80
C VAL A 33 -20.11 10.72 -24.56
N SER A 34 -20.29 9.40 -24.67
CA SER A 34 -19.90 8.42 -23.68
C SER A 34 -18.71 7.61 -24.15
N ARG A 35 -17.96 7.02 -23.22
CA ARG A 35 -16.93 6.04 -23.58
C ARG A 35 -17.57 4.77 -24.14
N SER A 36 -17.06 4.30 -25.27
CA SER A 36 -17.28 2.93 -25.70
C SER A 36 -16.58 1.96 -24.76
N GLY A 37 -17.14 0.76 -24.63
CA GLY A 37 -16.51 -0.32 -23.88
C GLY A 37 -17.48 -1.44 -23.55
N ILE A 38 -16.93 -2.55 -23.11
CA ILE A 38 -17.71 -3.69 -22.62
C ILE A 38 -18.03 -3.51 -21.13
N LEU A 39 -19.13 -4.10 -20.67
CA LEU A 39 -19.44 -4.09 -19.25
C LEU A 39 -18.63 -5.15 -18.50
N PRO A 40 -18.07 -4.80 -17.34
CA PRO A 40 -17.37 -5.76 -16.50
C PRO A 40 -18.33 -6.77 -15.88
N GLY A 41 -17.77 -7.89 -15.44
CA GLY A 41 -18.47 -8.98 -14.78
C GLY A 41 -18.28 -10.32 -15.50
N SER A 42 -18.61 -11.36 -14.74
CA SER A 42 -18.70 -12.75 -15.17
C SER A 42 -19.84 -13.43 -14.42
N THR A 43 -20.32 -14.57 -14.92
CA THR A 43 -21.49 -15.27 -14.38
C THR A 43 -21.36 -15.63 -12.90
N ASP A 44 -20.15 -15.96 -12.46
CA ASP A 44 -19.81 -16.37 -11.09
C ASP A 44 -19.01 -15.29 -10.31
N GLY A 45 -18.69 -14.17 -10.96
CA GLY A 45 -17.85 -13.12 -10.38
C GLY A 45 -16.36 -13.44 -10.33
N THR A 46 -15.91 -14.57 -10.88
CA THR A 46 -14.50 -15.00 -10.84
C THR A 46 -13.60 -14.11 -11.70
N TYR A 47 -14.13 -13.62 -12.83
CA TYR A 47 -13.39 -12.78 -13.77
C TYR A 47 -13.96 -11.36 -13.82
N ARG A 48 -13.05 -10.38 -13.90
CA ARG A 48 -13.37 -8.96 -14.12
C ARG A 48 -14.15 -8.73 -15.41
N VAL A 49 -13.85 -9.53 -16.44
CA VAL A 49 -14.46 -9.48 -17.76
C VAL A 49 -14.62 -10.91 -18.28
N SER A 50 -15.83 -11.32 -18.63
CA SER A 50 -16.07 -12.53 -19.44
C SER A 50 -16.89 -12.29 -20.71
N GLY A 51 -17.70 -11.23 -20.74
CA GLY A 51 -18.58 -10.93 -21.86
C GLY A 51 -17.82 -10.56 -23.14
N LEU A 52 -18.37 -10.91 -24.31
CA LEU A 52 -17.74 -10.66 -25.61
C LEU A 52 -16.32 -11.24 -25.71
N SER A 53 -16.05 -12.33 -24.99
CA SER A 53 -14.77 -13.07 -25.07
C SER A 53 -14.71 -13.89 -26.36
N LEU A 54 -13.49 -14.18 -26.82
CA LEU A 54 -13.23 -14.94 -28.03
C LEU A 54 -12.56 -16.27 -27.69
N THR A 55 -13.11 -17.37 -28.20
CA THR A 55 -12.47 -18.69 -28.18
C THR A 55 -12.33 -19.27 -29.58
N SER A 56 -11.31 -20.11 -29.80
CA SER A 56 -11.17 -20.80 -31.09
C SER A 56 -12.30 -21.82 -31.27
N SER A 57 -12.87 -21.86 -32.47
CA SER A 57 -13.91 -22.84 -32.85
C SER A 57 -13.56 -23.59 -34.14
N GLY A 58 -12.34 -23.42 -34.63
CA GLY A 58 -11.79 -24.07 -35.81
C GLY A 58 -10.52 -23.38 -36.32
N PRO A 59 -9.86 -23.94 -37.35
CA PRO A 59 -8.61 -23.40 -37.87
C PRO A 59 -8.73 -21.94 -38.32
N MET A 60 -9.83 -21.57 -38.97
CA MET A 60 -10.10 -20.22 -39.48
C MET A 60 -11.36 -19.61 -38.86
N SER A 61 -11.80 -20.11 -37.70
CA SER A 61 -13.03 -19.66 -37.05
C SER A 61 -12.88 -19.47 -35.55
N ALA A 62 -13.54 -18.43 -35.04
CA ALA A 62 -13.60 -18.12 -33.62
C ALA A 62 -15.04 -17.83 -33.19
N THR A 63 -15.35 -18.19 -31.95
CA THR A 63 -16.65 -17.92 -31.33
C THR A 63 -16.51 -16.71 -30.40
N ILE A 64 -17.38 -15.72 -30.58
CA ILE A 64 -17.57 -14.62 -29.65
C ILE A 64 -18.72 -14.97 -28.73
N HIS A 65 -18.45 -14.96 -27.42
CA HIS A 65 -19.45 -15.31 -26.42
C HIS A 65 -20.36 -14.14 -26.05
N ALA A 66 -21.56 -14.46 -25.56
CA ALA A 66 -22.55 -13.49 -25.11
C ALA A 66 -21.96 -12.40 -24.20
N GLY A 67 -22.51 -11.19 -24.26
CA GLY A 67 -22.02 -10.06 -23.48
C GLY A 67 -22.72 -8.74 -23.81
N ARG A 68 -22.31 -7.68 -23.10
CA ARG A 68 -22.90 -6.34 -23.25
C ARG A 68 -21.81 -5.30 -23.43
N ALA A 69 -22.12 -4.29 -24.23
CA ALA A 69 -21.22 -3.17 -24.50
C ALA A 69 -22.01 -1.88 -24.70
N VAL A 70 -21.28 -0.77 -24.68
CA VAL A 70 -21.71 0.51 -25.22
C VAL A 70 -20.81 0.83 -26.41
N VAL A 71 -21.43 1.20 -27.52
CA VAL A 71 -20.75 1.68 -28.73
C VAL A 71 -21.13 3.13 -28.93
N GLN A 72 -20.15 4.02 -28.86
CA GLN A 72 -20.34 5.44 -29.09
C GLN A 72 -20.32 5.76 -30.59
N GLY A 73 -21.40 6.39 -31.08
CA GLY A 73 -21.45 7.00 -32.40
C GLY A 73 -20.89 8.43 -32.40
N THR A 74 -21.20 9.20 -33.44
CA THR A 74 -20.96 10.66 -33.45
C THR A 74 -21.78 11.39 -32.37
N ASN A 75 -21.50 12.68 -32.13
CA ASN A 75 -22.25 13.49 -31.17
C ASN A 75 -23.76 13.51 -31.44
N ASN A 76 -24.17 13.47 -32.71
CA ASN A 76 -25.58 13.49 -33.09
C ASN A 76 -26.23 12.11 -32.98
N GLN A 77 -25.44 11.04 -33.10
CA GLN A 77 -25.88 9.64 -32.95
C GLN A 77 -26.03 9.24 -31.48
N GLY A 78 -25.18 9.79 -30.60
CA GLY A 78 -25.13 9.40 -29.20
C GLY A 78 -24.53 7.99 -29.00
N ALA A 79 -24.82 7.42 -27.83
CA ALA A 79 -24.29 6.12 -27.42
C ALA A 79 -25.33 5.01 -27.62
N TYR A 80 -24.90 3.88 -28.17
CA TYR A 80 -25.74 2.70 -28.40
C TYR A 80 -25.41 1.60 -27.39
N PRO A 81 -26.33 1.28 -26.47
CA PRO A 81 -26.27 0.08 -25.67
C PRO A 81 -26.47 -1.17 -26.53
N VAL A 82 -25.58 -2.14 -26.41
CA VAL A 82 -25.60 -3.34 -27.24
C VAL A 82 -25.49 -4.59 -26.36
N ALA A 83 -26.27 -5.61 -26.68
CA ALA A 83 -26.23 -6.93 -26.06
C ALA A 83 -26.12 -8.01 -27.14
N LEU A 84 -25.10 -8.85 -27.02
CA LEU A 84 -25.03 -10.13 -27.70
C LEU A 84 -25.62 -11.19 -26.77
N ASP A 85 -26.75 -11.78 -27.17
CA ASP A 85 -27.57 -12.65 -26.32
C ASP A 85 -27.28 -14.15 -26.48
N ALA A 86 -26.39 -14.51 -27.40
CA ALA A 86 -25.91 -15.87 -27.62
C ALA A 86 -24.55 -15.86 -28.32
N ASP A 87 -23.91 -17.01 -28.42
CA ASP A 87 -22.57 -17.13 -29.00
C ASP A 87 -22.59 -17.03 -30.53
N THR A 88 -21.67 -16.27 -31.11
CA THR A 88 -21.59 -16.03 -32.57
C THR A 88 -20.26 -16.52 -33.13
N VAL A 89 -20.32 -17.36 -34.16
CA VAL A 89 -19.13 -17.82 -34.89
C VAL A 89 -18.77 -16.82 -35.98
N LEU A 90 -17.50 -16.43 -36.01
CA LEU A 90 -16.88 -15.62 -37.05
C LEU A 90 -15.90 -16.47 -37.85
N THR A 91 -15.94 -16.36 -39.18
CA THR A 91 -15.05 -17.07 -40.10
C THR A 91 -14.11 -16.09 -40.79
N PHE A 92 -12.82 -16.32 -40.64
CA PHE A 92 -11.77 -15.53 -41.25
C PHE A 92 -11.46 -16.07 -42.65
N GLY A 93 -11.24 -15.17 -43.60
CA GLY A 93 -10.77 -15.56 -44.92
C GLY A 93 -9.33 -16.07 -44.89
N ASP A 94 -8.95 -16.89 -45.87
CA ASP A 94 -7.58 -17.41 -45.99
C ASP A 94 -6.53 -16.28 -46.07
N GLY A 95 -5.35 -16.58 -45.57
CA GLY A 95 -4.13 -15.78 -45.63
C GLY A 95 -3.68 -15.53 -47.06
N ASP A 96 -3.05 -14.38 -47.27
CA ASP A 96 -2.38 -14.14 -48.55
C ASP A 96 -1.17 -15.10 -48.67
N PRO A 97 -0.84 -15.63 -49.87
CA PRO A 97 0.24 -16.61 -50.01
C PRO A 97 1.62 -16.11 -49.58
N LEU A 98 1.88 -14.79 -49.67
CA LEU A 98 3.22 -14.22 -49.49
C LEU A 98 3.31 -13.32 -48.26
N ASN A 99 2.22 -12.64 -47.90
CA ASN A 99 2.25 -11.60 -46.89
C ASN A 99 1.28 -11.88 -45.73
N PRO A 100 1.67 -11.61 -44.47
CA PRO A 100 0.73 -11.58 -43.37
C PRO A 100 -0.19 -10.35 -43.44
N ARG A 101 -1.29 -10.39 -42.70
CA ARG A 101 -2.16 -9.23 -42.43
C ARG A 101 -2.68 -9.24 -41.00
N ILE A 102 -3.23 -8.11 -40.55
CA ILE A 102 -3.91 -7.99 -39.26
C ILE A 102 -5.37 -7.63 -39.52
N ASP A 103 -6.27 -8.51 -39.12
CA ASP A 103 -7.71 -8.30 -39.18
C ASP A 103 -8.21 -7.78 -37.82
N LEU A 104 -9.25 -6.93 -37.80
CA LEU A 104 -9.91 -6.52 -36.57
C LEU A 104 -11.26 -7.23 -36.42
N VAL A 105 -11.57 -7.68 -35.21
CA VAL A 105 -12.93 -8.07 -34.84
C VAL A 105 -13.57 -6.89 -34.13
N VAL A 106 -14.65 -6.36 -34.72
CA VAL A 106 -15.34 -5.19 -34.20
C VAL A 106 -16.81 -5.49 -33.93
N LEU A 107 -17.35 -4.84 -32.90
CA LEU A 107 -18.79 -4.68 -32.73
C LEU A 107 -19.19 -3.35 -33.35
N ARG A 108 -19.91 -3.38 -34.47
CA ARG A 108 -20.28 -2.18 -35.24
C ARG A 108 -21.77 -1.94 -35.17
N VAL A 109 -22.15 -0.67 -35.08
CA VAL A 109 -23.52 -0.21 -35.24
C VAL A 109 -23.66 0.42 -36.62
N TYR A 110 -24.65 -0.06 -37.37
CA TYR A 110 -25.18 0.60 -38.55
C TYR A 110 -26.41 1.41 -38.16
N ASP A 111 -26.44 2.65 -38.59
CA ASP A 111 -27.53 3.57 -38.34
C ASP A 111 -27.83 4.35 -39.62
N ASP A 112 -28.77 3.82 -40.41
CA ASP A 112 -29.18 4.36 -41.71
C ASP A 112 -29.53 5.86 -41.69
N GLU A 113 -30.06 6.38 -40.58
CA GLU A 113 -30.36 7.81 -40.45
C GLU A 113 -29.10 8.67 -40.61
N PHE A 114 -27.94 8.13 -40.23
CA PHE A 114 -26.66 8.83 -40.22
C PHE A 114 -25.65 8.32 -41.25
N ASP A 115 -25.67 7.02 -41.57
CA ASP A 115 -24.72 6.41 -42.50
C ASP A 115 -25.29 6.20 -43.91
N HIS A 116 -26.62 6.26 -44.07
CA HIS A 116 -27.35 6.04 -45.32
C HIS A 116 -27.02 4.70 -46.01
N LEU A 117 -26.68 3.67 -45.22
CA LEU A 117 -26.31 2.33 -45.69
C LEU A 117 -27.47 1.34 -45.70
N THR A 118 -28.71 1.80 -45.51
CA THR A 118 -29.95 1.00 -45.47
C THR A 118 -29.99 -0.07 -44.38
N ARG A 119 -29.20 0.11 -43.32
CA ARG A 119 -29.07 -0.83 -42.20
C ARG A 119 -29.24 -0.12 -40.86
N SER A 120 -30.01 -0.72 -39.96
CA SER A 120 -30.21 -0.22 -38.59
C SER A 120 -30.06 -1.38 -37.62
N GLU A 121 -28.83 -1.82 -37.41
CA GLU A 121 -28.51 -3.01 -36.61
C GLU A 121 -27.11 -2.91 -36.01
N ALA A 122 -26.88 -3.64 -34.92
CA ALA A 122 -25.53 -3.89 -34.43
C ALA A 122 -25.07 -5.26 -34.93
N VAL A 123 -23.80 -5.39 -35.35
CA VAL A 123 -23.25 -6.65 -35.86
C VAL A 123 -21.81 -6.86 -35.39
N LEU A 124 -21.41 -8.12 -35.29
CA LEU A 124 -19.99 -8.48 -35.23
C LEU A 124 -19.45 -8.58 -36.65
N GLU A 125 -18.36 -7.88 -36.93
CA GLU A 125 -17.74 -7.81 -38.25
C GLU A 125 -16.23 -8.07 -38.14
N ILE A 126 -15.69 -8.77 -39.13
CA ILE A 126 -14.24 -8.85 -39.34
C ILE A 126 -13.86 -7.76 -40.35
N VAL A 127 -13.10 -6.76 -39.91
CA VAL A 127 -12.49 -5.76 -40.78
C VAL A 127 -11.15 -6.32 -41.25
N ARG A 128 -11.12 -6.78 -42.49
CA ARG A 128 -9.93 -7.39 -43.08
C ARG A 128 -8.82 -6.35 -43.28
N GLY A 129 -7.63 -6.69 -42.83
CA GLY A 129 -6.43 -5.89 -43.08
C GLY A 129 -5.86 -6.08 -44.48
N GLU A 130 -4.98 -5.16 -44.86
CA GLU A 130 -4.20 -5.27 -46.09
C GLU A 130 -2.99 -6.21 -45.90
N PRO A 131 -2.78 -7.20 -46.80
CA PRO A 131 -1.57 -8.02 -46.80
C PRO A 131 -0.30 -7.23 -47.12
N LYS A 132 0.69 -7.28 -46.21
CA LYS A 132 1.98 -6.59 -46.36
C LYS A 132 3.04 -7.27 -45.50
N ALA A 133 4.30 -7.16 -45.90
CA ALA A 133 5.43 -7.75 -45.17
C ALA A 133 5.49 -7.32 -43.68
N GLN A 134 5.11 -6.06 -43.40
CA GLN A 134 4.93 -5.52 -42.06
C GLN A 134 3.49 -4.99 -41.94
N PRO A 135 2.53 -5.83 -41.54
CA PRO A 135 1.14 -5.44 -41.54
C PRO A 135 0.81 -4.56 -40.35
N THR A 136 0.00 -3.54 -40.62
CA THR A 136 -0.63 -2.68 -39.61
C THR A 136 -2.12 -2.99 -39.57
N ALA A 137 -2.74 -2.89 -38.40
CA ALA A 137 -4.19 -3.02 -38.29
C ALA A 137 -4.90 -1.94 -39.14
N PRO A 138 -6.04 -2.26 -39.77
CA PRO A 138 -6.88 -1.27 -40.45
C PRO A 138 -7.47 -0.27 -39.43
N SER A 139 -7.95 0.88 -39.92
CA SER A 139 -8.72 1.81 -39.07
C SER A 139 -10.06 1.19 -38.68
N ALA A 140 -10.46 1.36 -37.42
CA ALA A 140 -11.79 0.95 -36.97
C ALA A 140 -12.87 1.74 -37.72
N PRO A 141 -13.94 1.08 -38.20
CA PRO A 141 -15.07 1.79 -38.80
C PRO A 141 -15.73 2.77 -37.80
N PRO A 142 -16.40 3.83 -38.28
CA PRO A 142 -17.23 4.68 -37.42
C PRO A 142 -18.29 3.88 -36.66
N ALA A 143 -18.69 4.37 -35.48
CA ALA A 143 -19.67 3.72 -34.61
C ALA A 143 -19.35 2.23 -34.35
N SER A 144 -18.08 1.93 -34.04
CA SER A 144 -17.64 0.58 -33.71
C SER A 144 -16.77 0.53 -32.44
N LEU A 145 -16.82 -0.63 -31.77
CA LEU A 145 -15.94 -0.99 -30.67
C LEU A 145 -15.03 -2.13 -31.14
N VAL A 146 -13.72 -1.89 -31.17
CA VAL A 146 -12.73 -2.93 -31.45
C VAL A 146 -12.65 -3.88 -30.27
N LEU A 147 -12.82 -5.18 -30.52
CA LEU A 147 -12.73 -6.23 -29.50
C LEU A 147 -11.39 -6.93 -29.56
N PHE A 148 -10.93 -7.32 -30.76
CA PHE A 148 -9.70 -8.09 -30.93
C PHE A 148 -8.95 -7.66 -32.20
N SER A 149 -7.65 -7.86 -32.22
CA SER A 149 -6.88 -7.93 -33.46
C SER A 149 -6.37 -9.35 -33.67
N VAL A 150 -6.46 -9.85 -34.90
CA VAL A 150 -6.06 -11.20 -35.28
C VAL A 150 -5.05 -11.13 -36.41
N LYS A 151 -3.84 -11.65 -36.17
CA LYS A 151 -2.80 -11.77 -37.19
C LYS A 151 -3.03 -13.03 -38.01
N VAL A 152 -3.34 -12.85 -39.29
CA VAL A 152 -3.40 -13.96 -40.25
C VAL A 152 -2.04 -14.02 -40.96
N LYS A 153 -1.26 -15.07 -40.68
CA LYS A 153 0.08 -15.26 -41.27
C LYS A 153 -0.04 -15.58 -42.77
N ALA A 154 1.04 -15.38 -43.51
CA ALA A 154 1.11 -15.77 -44.92
C ALA A 154 0.81 -17.27 -45.09
N GLY A 155 0.01 -17.63 -46.10
CA GLY A 155 -0.37 -19.00 -46.42
C GLY A 155 -1.29 -19.69 -45.40
N THR A 156 -1.80 -18.97 -44.40
CA THR A 156 -2.70 -19.53 -43.38
C THR A 156 -4.05 -19.88 -43.99
N SER A 157 -4.52 -21.11 -43.80
CA SER A 157 -5.85 -21.56 -44.20
C SER A 157 -6.30 -22.70 -43.30
N ALA A 158 -7.52 -23.20 -43.52
CA ALA A 158 -7.98 -24.39 -42.81
C ALA A 158 -7.11 -25.64 -43.06
N GLY A 159 -6.47 -25.74 -44.23
CA GLY A 159 -5.61 -26.87 -44.60
C GLY A 159 -4.15 -26.77 -44.12
N THR A 160 -3.70 -25.59 -43.70
CA THR A 160 -2.29 -25.34 -43.30
C THR A 160 -2.11 -25.14 -41.80
N GLY A 161 -3.10 -25.53 -41.00
CA GLY A 161 -3.06 -25.46 -39.53
C GLY A 161 -3.80 -24.27 -38.92
N GLY A 162 -4.27 -23.32 -39.75
CA GLY A 162 -5.12 -22.21 -39.31
C GLY A 162 -4.40 -21.11 -38.53
N ILE A 163 -5.21 -20.19 -38.00
CA ILE A 163 -4.77 -19.08 -37.16
C ILE A 163 -4.22 -19.63 -35.84
N GLY A 164 -3.07 -19.11 -35.41
CA GLY A 164 -2.42 -19.49 -34.16
C GLY A 164 -3.08 -18.86 -32.93
N TRP A 165 -4.32 -19.26 -32.63
CA TRP A 165 -5.16 -18.69 -31.56
C TRP A 165 -4.49 -18.66 -30.18
N THR A 166 -3.64 -19.65 -29.88
CA THR A 166 -2.90 -19.74 -28.61
C THR A 166 -1.43 -19.34 -28.72
N SER A 167 -0.93 -19.10 -29.94
CA SER A 167 0.48 -18.80 -30.23
C SER A 167 0.73 -17.30 -30.48
N GLY A 168 -0.08 -16.42 -29.88
CA GLY A 168 0.09 -14.97 -29.95
C GLY A 168 -0.40 -14.29 -31.23
N ASP A 169 -1.17 -14.98 -32.08
CA ASP A 169 -1.81 -14.33 -33.24
C ASP A 169 -3.10 -13.57 -32.86
N LEU A 170 -3.59 -13.75 -31.64
CA LEU A 170 -4.74 -13.04 -31.08
C LEU A 170 -4.28 -12.02 -30.03
N THR A 171 -4.72 -10.78 -30.18
CA THR A 171 -4.58 -9.74 -29.16
C THR A 171 -5.96 -9.29 -28.70
N ASP A 172 -6.20 -9.34 -27.39
CA ASP A 172 -7.39 -8.76 -26.76
C ASP A 172 -7.24 -7.25 -26.68
N LEU A 173 -8.19 -6.52 -27.26
CA LEU A 173 -8.24 -5.06 -27.30
C LEU A 173 -9.47 -4.52 -26.59
N ARG A 174 -10.28 -5.40 -25.97
CA ARG A 174 -11.50 -4.98 -25.29
C ARG A 174 -11.14 -4.05 -24.15
N THR A 175 -11.88 -2.95 -24.03
CA THR A 175 -11.79 -2.01 -22.92
C THR A 175 -13.11 -1.98 -22.17
N THR A 176 -13.04 -1.76 -20.86
CA THR A 176 -14.22 -1.71 -20.00
C THR A 176 -14.84 -0.31 -19.97
N VAL A 177 -16.15 -0.25 -19.67
CA VAL A 177 -16.88 0.96 -19.31
C VAL A 177 -17.70 0.72 -18.04
N ALA A 178 -17.91 1.79 -17.26
CA ALA A 178 -18.74 1.77 -16.06
C ALA A 178 -19.74 2.94 -16.10
N ALA A 179 -20.74 2.88 -15.23
CA ALA A 179 -21.65 4.01 -15.01
C ALA A 179 -20.91 5.21 -14.38
N VAL A 180 -21.43 6.42 -14.57
CA VAL A 180 -20.95 7.62 -13.85
C VAL A 180 -21.07 7.38 -12.34
N GLY A 181 -20.01 7.72 -11.59
CA GLY A 181 -19.88 7.41 -10.17
C GLY A 181 -19.43 5.97 -9.86
N GLY A 182 -19.41 5.07 -10.85
CA GLY A 182 -18.86 3.72 -10.71
C GLY A 182 -17.33 3.71 -10.69
N ILE A 183 -16.76 2.64 -10.15
CA ILE A 183 -15.31 2.37 -10.20
C ILE A 183 -15.02 1.64 -11.51
N LEU A 184 -14.23 2.26 -12.40
CA LEU A 184 -13.85 1.67 -13.67
C LEU A 184 -12.83 0.53 -13.45
N PRO A 185 -13.12 -0.74 -13.78
CA PRO A 185 -12.12 -1.79 -13.66
C PRO A 185 -11.14 -1.66 -14.82
N VAL A 186 -9.88 -1.37 -14.55
CA VAL A 186 -8.87 -1.26 -15.61
C VAL A 186 -8.72 -2.61 -16.33
N TYR A 187 -8.89 -2.60 -17.64
CA TYR A 187 -8.74 -3.73 -18.56
C TYR A 187 -8.40 -3.19 -19.95
N ASN A 188 -7.14 -3.34 -20.37
CA ASN A 188 -6.55 -2.75 -21.60
C ASN A 188 -6.72 -1.22 -21.77
N ASN A 189 -7.23 -0.51 -20.76
CA ASN A 189 -7.52 0.93 -20.80
C ASN A 189 -6.74 1.72 -19.72
N ALA A 190 -5.65 1.18 -19.18
CA ALA A 190 -4.84 1.83 -18.15
C ALA A 190 -4.28 3.21 -18.58
N GLY A 191 -4.01 3.38 -19.88
CA GLY A 191 -3.51 4.62 -20.46
C GLY A 191 -4.61 5.63 -20.83
N VAL A 192 -5.89 5.29 -20.67
CA VAL A 192 -6.99 6.20 -20.99
C VAL A 192 -7.11 7.22 -19.85
N PRO A 193 -7.09 8.54 -20.14
CA PRO A 193 -7.32 9.59 -19.13
C PRO A 193 -8.62 9.37 -18.35
N GLY A 194 -8.80 10.03 -17.22
CA GLY A 194 -10.12 10.14 -16.57
C GLY A 194 -10.98 11.22 -17.25
N SER A 195 -12.29 11.05 -17.16
CA SER A 195 -13.29 11.92 -17.79
C SER A 195 -13.64 13.15 -16.96
N TYR A 196 -13.53 13.05 -15.64
CA TYR A 196 -13.79 14.16 -14.73
C TYR A 196 -12.95 14.00 -13.46
N PRO A 197 -12.48 15.11 -12.86
CA PRO A 197 -11.81 15.07 -11.57
C PRO A 197 -12.67 14.33 -10.54
N GLY A 198 -12.10 13.33 -9.89
CA GLY A 198 -12.80 12.49 -8.92
C GLY A 198 -13.39 11.19 -9.46
N GLN A 199 -13.28 10.91 -10.77
CA GLN A 199 -13.54 9.56 -11.28
C GLN A 199 -12.61 8.55 -10.59
N TYR A 200 -13.13 7.37 -10.27
CA TYR A 200 -12.36 6.26 -9.71
C TYR A 200 -12.12 5.16 -10.74
N GLN A 201 -10.97 4.50 -10.63
CA GLN A 201 -10.67 3.25 -11.32
C GLN A 201 -9.97 2.26 -10.39
N ASP A 202 -10.14 0.98 -10.67
CA ASP A 202 -9.46 -0.12 -10.00
C ASP A 202 -8.38 -0.68 -10.92
N ASN A 203 -7.11 -0.41 -10.59
CA ASN A 203 -5.97 -0.75 -11.42
C ASN A 203 -5.10 -1.82 -10.77
N ASP A 204 -5.30 -3.07 -11.22
CA ASP A 204 -4.64 -4.24 -10.68
C ASP A 204 -3.13 -4.23 -10.90
N ASN A 205 -2.63 -3.65 -12.00
CA ASN A 205 -1.18 -3.52 -12.24
C ASN A 205 -0.50 -2.64 -11.17
N THR A 206 -1.27 -1.74 -10.56
CA THR A 206 -0.79 -0.90 -9.46
C THR A 206 -1.21 -1.41 -8.08
N HIS A 207 -2.10 -2.41 -8.01
CA HIS A 207 -2.62 -2.99 -6.76
C HIS A 207 -3.32 -2.00 -5.81
N TYR A 208 -3.84 -0.89 -6.33
CA TYR A 208 -4.62 0.08 -5.55
C TYR A 208 -5.68 0.79 -6.39
N LEU A 209 -6.70 1.34 -5.71
CA LEU A 209 -7.66 2.23 -6.34
C LEU A 209 -6.99 3.53 -6.74
N GLN A 210 -7.37 4.07 -7.89
CA GLN A 210 -6.88 5.34 -8.40
C GLN A 210 -8.04 6.33 -8.54
N ARG A 211 -7.75 7.61 -8.31
CA ARG A 211 -8.68 8.73 -8.50
C ARG A 211 -8.10 9.68 -9.55
N TRP A 212 -8.90 10.12 -10.52
CA TRP A 212 -8.46 11.11 -11.50
C TRP A 212 -8.33 12.49 -10.86
N SER A 213 -7.17 13.13 -11.00
CA SER A 213 -6.90 14.48 -10.47
C SER A 213 -7.40 15.60 -11.38
N GLY A 214 -7.72 15.30 -12.64
CA GLY A 214 -7.88 16.27 -13.72
C GLY A 214 -6.71 16.26 -14.72
N THR A 215 -5.53 15.82 -14.29
CA THR A 215 -4.31 15.74 -15.13
C THR A 215 -3.66 14.36 -15.15
N GLY A 216 -4.02 13.48 -14.22
CA GLY A 216 -3.49 12.12 -14.14
C GLY A 216 -4.25 11.24 -13.14
N TRP A 217 -4.04 9.92 -13.25
CA TRP A 217 -4.50 8.96 -12.26
C TRP A 217 -3.56 8.98 -11.05
N VAL A 218 -4.09 9.19 -9.85
CA VAL A 218 -3.33 9.18 -8.60
C VAL A 218 -3.85 8.10 -7.65
N ALA A 219 -2.98 7.54 -6.81
CA ALA A 219 -3.38 6.55 -5.81
C ALA A 219 -4.45 7.08 -4.84
N TYR A 220 -5.39 6.21 -4.44
CA TYR A 220 -6.46 6.52 -3.50
C TYR A 220 -6.66 5.38 -2.46
N PRO A 221 -6.77 5.72 -1.16
CA PRO A 221 -6.56 7.06 -0.60
C PRO A 221 -5.12 7.50 -0.86
N LYS A 222 -4.89 8.81 -1.04
CA LYS A 222 -3.53 9.34 -1.03
C LYS A 222 -3.02 9.16 0.40
N GLU A 223 -2.18 8.16 0.63
CA GLU A 223 -1.74 7.76 1.96
C GLU A 223 -1.08 8.96 2.67
N ILE A 224 -1.82 9.55 3.62
CA ILE A 224 -1.30 10.49 4.61
C ILE A 224 -1.20 9.71 5.91
N GLY A 225 0.02 9.43 6.34
CA GLY A 225 0.33 8.66 7.54
C GLY A 225 0.79 7.24 7.24
N GLY A 226 1.62 6.68 8.12
CA GLY A 226 2.28 5.38 7.96
C GLY A 226 3.80 5.49 7.91
N VAL A 227 4.46 4.32 7.92
CA VAL A 227 5.91 4.19 7.73
C VAL A 227 6.14 3.73 6.30
N ALA A 228 6.70 4.59 5.45
CA ALA A 228 7.04 4.21 4.08
C ALA A 228 8.10 3.09 4.09
N PRO A 229 7.98 2.05 3.25
CA PRO A 229 8.94 0.95 3.22
C PRO A 229 10.29 1.38 2.63
N ASN A 230 11.32 0.56 2.86
CA ASN A 230 12.66 0.79 2.34
C ASN A 230 12.65 1.11 0.84
N GLY A 231 13.38 2.16 0.44
CA GLY A 231 13.53 2.53 -0.97
C GLY A 231 12.30 3.17 -1.63
N ALA A 232 11.14 3.24 -0.95
CA ALA A 232 9.94 3.82 -1.54
C ALA A 232 10.01 5.35 -1.69
N LEU A 233 10.75 6.03 -0.80
CA LEU A 233 10.85 7.49 -0.79
C LEU A 233 12.30 7.96 -0.74
N SER A 234 12.71 8.76 -1.73
CA SER A 234 13.96 9.51 -1.70
C SER A 234 13.83 10.83 -0.90
N VAL A 235 12.66 11.47 -0.94
CA VAL A 235 12.35 12.76 -0.30
C VAL A 235 10.99 12.67 0.42
N GLY A 236 10.86 13.30 1.59
CA GLY A 236 9.59 13.35 2.31
C GLY A 236 8.61 14.35 1.71
N SER A 237 7.32 14.02 1.73
CA SER A 237 6.23 14.85 1.19
C SER A 237 5.72 15.89 2.19
N TYR A 238 5.94 15.68 3.49
CA TYR A 238 5.55 16.59 4.57
C TYR A 238 6.44 16.41 5.80
N ILE A 239 6.62 17.48 6.57
CA ILE A 239 7.39 17.44 7.83
C ILE A 239 6.74 16.44 8.78
N GLY A 240 7.53 15.49 9.27
CA GLY A 240 7.10 14.47 10.23
C GLY A 240 6.68 13.14 9.61
N GLN A 241 6.73 12.99 8.29
CA GLN A 241 6.55 11.69 7.63
C GLN A 241 7.58 10.67 8.14
N PHE A 242 7.17 9.41 8.32
CA PHE A 242 8.05 8.32 8.71
C PHE A 242 8.41 7.43 7.52
N ARG A 243 9.63 6.90 7.52
CA ARG A 243 10.06 5.80 6.65
C ARG A 243 10.93 4.80 7.39
N GLU A 244 10.95 3.58 6.91
CA GLU A 244 11.97 2.59 7.22
C GLU A 244 13.13 2.76 6.23
N ASN A 245 14.36 2.59 6.73
CA ASN A 245 15.57 2.63 5.92
C ASN A 245 16.63 1.71 6.52
N ASN A 246 16.77 0.50 5.97
CA ASN A 246 17.74 -0.52 6.37
C ASN A 246 17.71 -0.81 7.89
N GLY A 247 16.52 -1.06 8.44
CA GLY A 247 16.28 -1.37 9.84
C GLY A 247 16.18 -0.15 10.76
N THR A 248 16.35 1.07 10.24
CA THR A 248 16.23 2.31 11.03
C THR A 248 14.93 3.04 10.70
N LEU A 249 14.17 3.41 11.73
CA LEU A 249 13.05 4.34 11.57
C LEU A 249 13.60 5.76 11.41
N GLN A 250 13.23 6.42 10.31
CA GLN A 250 13.60 7.79 10.02
C GLN A 250 12.37 8.68 9.94
N ARG A 251 12.52 9.96 10.33
CA ARG A 251 11.49 10.99 10.26
C ARG A 251 11.97 12.13 9.37
N TRP A 252 11.15 12.55 8.41
CA TRP A 252 11.44 13.70 7.56
C TRP A 252 11.38 14.99 8.38
N ASN A 253 12.48 15.75 8.42
CA ASN A 253 12.55 17.01 9.16
C ASN A 253 12.19 18.24 8.31
N GLY A 254 11.89 18.05 7.01
CA GLY A 254 11.63 19.13 6.05
C GLY A 254 12.71 19.27 4.98
N THR A 255 13.94 18.82 5.26
CA THR A 255 15.08 18.92 4.33
C THR A 255 15.80 17.59 4.13
N THR A 256 15.89 16.75 5.16
CA THR A 256 16.54 15.44 5.12
C THR A 256 15.79 14.40 5.96
N TRP A 257 16.06 13.13 5.66
CA TRP A 257 15.62 12.03 6.51
C TRP A 257 16.58 11.88 7.69
N ALA A 258 16.08 12.12 8.91
CA ALA A 258 16.85 11.96 10.13
C ALA A 258 16.43 10.68 10.87
N ALA A 259 17.39 9.98 11.50
CA ALA A 259 17.05 8.87 12.39
C ALA A 259 16.12 9.38 13.50
N TYR A 260 14.99 8.69 13.69
CA TYR A 260 14.09 9.00 14.79
C TYR A 260 14.62 8.37 16.07
N GLN A 261 14.83 9.20 17.09
CA GLN A 261 15.13 8.74 18.45
C GLN A 261 13.94 9.10 19.34
N PRO A 262 13.38 8.13 20.09
CA PRO A 262 12.38 8.47 21.10
C PRO A 262 13.04 9.38 22.16
N PRO A 263 12.27 10.28 22.80
CA PRO A 263 12.79 11.13 23.86
C PRO A 263 13.54 10.33 24.93
N VAL A 264 14.68 10.86 25.37
CA VAL A 264 15.46 10.25 26.45
C VAL A 264 14.77 10.57 27.78
N GLU A 265 14.12 9.59 28.38
CA GLU A 265 13.55 9.69 29.73
C GLU A 265 14.67 9.54 30.76
N VAL A 266 15.26 10.68 31.15
CA VAL A 266 16.22 10.77 32.24
C VAL A 266 15.63 11.68 33.31
N GLU A 267 15.58 11.16 34.53
CA GLU A 267 15.22 11.94 35.72
C GLU A 267 16.43 11.99 36.66
N THR A 268 16.64 13.13 37.31
CA THR A 268 17.72 13.34 38.28
C THR A 268 17.20 14.02 39.54
N THR A 269 17.86 13.76 40.66
CA THR A 269 17.66 14.52 41.91
C THR A 269 18.98 14.69 42.65
N THR A 270 19.07 15.73 43.49
CA THR A 270 20.17 15.97 44.43
C THR A 270 19.69 16.13 45.87
N SER A 271 18.39 15.92 46.13
CA SER A 271 17.75 16.14 47.43
C SER A 271 16.84 14.97 47.83
N GLY A 272 16.38 14.98 49.09
CA GLY A 272 15.44 13.99 49.63
C GLY A 272 16.06 12.82 50.40
N ILE A 273 17.40 12.69 50.38
CA ILE A 273 18.11 11.79 51.29
C ILE A 273 18.04 12.31 52.72
N THR A 274 17.89 11.43 53.71
CA THR A 274 17.82 11.80 55.12
C THR A 274 18.93 11.11 55.90
N ALA A 275 19.74 11.85 56.66
CA ALA A 275 20.77 11.28 57.52
C ALA A 275 20.15 10.54 58.72
N LEU A 276 20.80 9.47 59.17
CA LEU A 276 20.42 8.75 60.40
C LEU A 276 21.33 9.18 61.57
N PRO A 277 20.98 8.87 62.84
CA PRO A 277 21.74 9.32 64.01
C PRO A 277 23.23 8.99 63.90
N GLY A 278 24.09 9.96 64.23
CA GLY A 278 25.54 9.81 64.12
C GLY A 278 26.13 10.13 62.74
N TRP A 279 25.30 10.58 61.80
CA TRP A 279 25.70 10.95 60.44
C TRP A 279 25.11 12.30 60.01
N THR A 280 25.82 12.98 59.11
CA THR A 280 25.35 14.17 58.38
C THR A 280 25.44 13.91 56.89
N VAL A 281 24.40 14.18 56.11
CA VAL A 281 24.49 14.12 54.64
C VAL A 281 25.34 15.29 54.15
N LEU A 282 26.38 14.98 53.38
CA LEU A 282 27.23 15.96 52.71
C LEU A 282 26.77 16.21 51.27
N ALA A 283 26.47 15.15 50.52
CA ALA A 283 26.00 15.25 49.15
C ALA A 283 25.16 14.02 48.74
N PHE A 284 24.23 14.24 47.82
CA PHE A 284 23.48 13.19 47.15
C PHE A 284 23.26 13.57 45.70
N SER A 285 23.40 12.59 44.81
CA SER A 285 23.01 12.71 43.41
C SER A 285 22.44 11.38 42.97
N ALA A 286 21.31 11.42 42.28
CA ALA A 286 20.72 10.24 41.69
C ALA A 286 20.26 10.52 40.26
N ARG A 287 20.38 9.50 39.41
CA ARG A 287 19.93 9.52 38.01
C ARG A 287 19.23 8.21 37.70
N ARG A 288 18.02 8.27 37.13
CA ARG A 288 17.30 7.07 36.66
C ARG A 288 16.90 7.18 35.20
N THR A 289 16.95 6.04 34.52
CA THR A 289 16.45 5.87 33.16
C THR A 289 16.03 4.42 32.96
N ARG A 290 14.85 4.20 32.35
CA ARG A 290 14.33 2.88 31.97
C ARG A 290 14.46 1.80 33.06
N GLY A 291 14.06 2.12 34.29
CA GLY A 291 14.05 1.18 35.41
C GLY A 291 15.39 0.95 36.12
N ILE A 292 16.48 1.60 35.66
CA ILE A 292 17.78 1.58 36.34
C ILE A 292 18.02 2.92 37.03
N ALA A 293 18.47 2.89 38.28
CA ALA A 293 18.89 4.05 39.03
C ALA A 293 20.36 3.93 39.45
N THR A 294 21.10 5.03 39.33
CA THR A 294 22.43 5.20 39.92
C THR A 294 22.34 6.25 41.01
N VAL A 295 22.89 5.95 42.19
CA VAL A 295 23.00 6.89 43.31
C VAL A 295 24.45 7.08 43.71
N LEU A 296 24.79 8.32 44.06
CA LEU A 296 26.02 8.72 44.69
C LEU A 296 25.67 9.42 46.00
N ILE A 297 26.18 8.89 47.09
CA ILE A 297 25.90 9.35 48.45
C ILE A 297 27.22 9.75 49.10
N SER A 298 27.22 10.84 49.83
CA SER A 298 28.33 11.22 50.71
C SER A 298 27.76 11.62 52.05
N VAL A 299 28.19 10.94 53.11
CA VAL A 299 27.79 11.20 54.49
C VAL A 299 29.03 11.37 55.36
N THR A 300 28.99 12.26 56.35
CA THR A 300 30.07 12.50 57.29
C THR A 300 29.70 11.93 58.65
N ARG A 301 30.61 11.16 59.26
CA ARG A 301 30.45 10.64 60.63
C ARG A 301 30.48 11.82 61.61
N ASN A 302 29.45 12.01 62.41
CA ASN A 302 29.41 13.03 63.47
C ASN A 302 29.26 12.44 64.89
N GLY A 303 29.06 11.13 65.01
CA GLY A 303 29.12 10.39 66.27
C GLY A 303 30.52 9.87 66.60
N ALA A 304 30.62 9.02 67.62
CA ALA A 304 31.87 8.40 68.06
C ALA A 304 32.51 7.50 66.98
N ASP A 305 33.82 7.28 67.08
CA ASP A 305 34.54 6.40 66.16
C ASP A 305 33.97 4.96 66.17
N ILE A 306 33.90 4.34 65.00
CA ILE A 306 33.51 2.94 64.84
C ILE A 306 34.72 2.15 64.36
N ASN A 307 35.21 1.24 65.20
CA ASN A 307 36.39 0.42 64.90
C ASN A 307 35.97 -0.92 64.31
N ALA A 308 36.56 -1.28 63.18
CA ALA A 308 36.43 -2.61 62.60
C ALA A 308 37.38 -3.59 63.28
N ASN A 309 36.93 -4.83 63.48
CA ASN A 309 37.79 -5.87 64.04
C ASN A 309 38.86 -6.34 63.02
N SER A 310 39.69 -7.31 63.42
CA SER A 310 40.75 -7.86 62.56
C SER A 310 40.25 -8.60 61.31
N ALA A 311 38.95 -8.87 61.21
CA ALA A 311 38.31 -9.43 60.03
C ALA A 311 37.58 -8.38 59.17
N GLY A 312 37.59 -7.10 59.58
CA GLY A 312 36.88 -6.02 58.89
C GLY A 312 35.39 -5.91 59.23
N ASN A 313 34.92 -6.64 60.25
CA ASN A 313 33.52 -6.59 60.66
C ASN A 313 33.27 -5.36 61.54
N ILE A 314 32.14 -4.70 61.27
CA ILE A 314 31.50 -3.73 62.15
C ILE A 314 30.07 -4.22 62.43
N ASN A 315 29.42 -3.69 63.47
CA ASN A 315 27.97 -3.83 63.54
C ASN A 315 27.36 -3.02 62.39
N ASP A 316 26.27 -3.52 61.80
CA ASP A 316 25.56 -2.80 60.75
C ASP A 316 25.22 -1.37 61.19
N GLU A 317 25.87 -0.40 60.54
CA GLU A 317 25.79 1.01 60.92
C GLU A 317 24.84 1.74 59.96
N PRO A 318 23.67 2.22 60.45
CA PRO A 318 22.70 2.91 59.62
C PRO A 318 23.15 4.33 59.29
N LEU A 319 23.39 4.60 58.01
CA LEU A 319 23.98 5.86 57.55
C LEU A 319 22.93 6.91 57.18
N CYS A 320 21.99 6.53 56.31
CA CYS A 320 21.00 7.43 55.73
C CYS A 320 19.84 6.64 55.12
N THR A 321 18.79 7.35 54.70
CA THR A 321 17.63 6.79 53.98
C THR A 321 17.42 7.51 52.65
N LEU A 322 17.34 6.76 51.56
CA LEU A 322 17.03 7.23 50.22
C LEU A 322 15.56 7.69 50.09
N PRO A 323 15.29 8.74 49.29
CA PRO A 323 13.94 9.20 49.03
C PRO A 323 13.08 8.14 48.31
N ALA A 324 11.77 8.20 48.52
CA ALA A 324 10.82 7.35 47.78
C ALA A 324 10.99 7.55 46.25
N GLY A 325 10.85 6.46 45.49
CA GLY A 325 11.11 6.44 44.04
C GLY A 325 12.58 6.24 43.64
N TRP A 326 13.51 6.30 44.60
CA TRP A 326 14.94 6.07 44.37
C TRP A 326 15.48 4.84 45.11
N ARG A 327 14.60 3.98 45.62
CA ARG A 327 14.96 2.80 46.42
C ARG A 327 15.06 1.58 45.50
N PRO A 328 15.98 0.63 45.76
CA PRO A 328 16.05 -0.59 44.98
C PRO A 328 14.83 -1.49 45.25
N ALA A 329 14.46 -2.33 44.28
CA ALA A 329 13.35 -3.29 44.44
C ALA A 329 13.65 -4.42 45.44
N PHE A 330 14.92 -4.71 45.68
CA PHE A 330 15.44 -5.75 46.57
C PHE A 330 16.73 -5.26 47.24
N ASP A 331 17.23 -5.98 48.24
CA ASP A 331 18.48 -5.61 48.91
C ASP A 331 19.64 -5.54 47.91
N HIS A 332 20.39 -4.44 47.93
CA HIS A 332 21.46 -4.19 46.97
C HIS A 332 22.77 -3.83 47.67
N GLU A 333 23.85 -4.55 47.34
CA GLU A 333 25.19 -4.23 47.83
C GLU A 333 25.78 -3.03 47.08
N ALA A 334 26.46 -2.17 47.82
CA ALA A 334 27.10 -0.95 47.34
C ALA A 334 28.52 -0.86 47.91
N SER A 335 29.42 -0.25 47.14
CA SER A 335 30.77 0.04 47.63
C SER A 335 30.78 1.32 48.44
N ALA A 336 31.56 1.33 49.53
CA ALA A 336 31.74 2.48 50.41
C ALA A 336 33.24 2.76 50.64
N CYS A 337 33.64 4.03 50.68
CA CYS A 337 35.03 4.43 50.93
C CYS A 337 35.11 5.84 51.54
N ASP A 338 36.03 6.07 52.47
CA ASP A 338 36.29 7.40 53.04
C ASP A 338 37.60 8.05 52.52
N GLY A 339 38.35 7.32 51.68
CA GLY A 339 39.67 7.69 51.16
C GLY A 339 40.85 7.18 51.99
N PHE A 340 40.59 6.63 53.17
CA PHE A 340 41.59 5.98 54.04
C PHE A 340 41.34 4.46 54.14
N ALA A 341 40.09 4.05 54.03
CA ALA A 341 39.63 2.68 54.06
C ALA A 341 38.37 2.51 53.17
N ASP A 342 38.02 1.26 52.93
CA ASP A 342 36.93 0.84 52.06
C ASP A 342 36.13 -0.30 52.71
N GLY A 343 34.90 -0.48 52.24
CA GLY A 343 33.99 -1.49 52.75
C GLY A 343 32.73 -1.64 51.92
N GLY A 344 31.85 -2.53 52.37
CA GLY A 344 30.55 -2.79 51.77
C GLY A 344 29.43 -2.10 52.56
N ALA A 345 28.53 -1.45 51.82
CA ALA A 345 27.24 -1.01 52.31
C ALA A 345 26.13 -1.84 51.66
N TYR A 346 24.98 -1.96 52.32
CA TYR A 346 23.77 -2.48 51.69
C TYR A 346 22.68 -1.41 51.68
N ILE A 347 21.88 -1.40 50.62
CA ILE A 347 20.72 -0.53 50.43
C ILE A 347 19.48 -1.42 50.43
N ALA A 348 18.63 -1.26 51.44
CA ALA A 348 17.38 -2.00 51.56
C ALA A 348 16.26 -1.41 50.68
N PRO A 349 15.19 -2.17 50.36
CA PRO A 349 13.97 -1.64 49.73
C PRO A 349 13.27 -0.54 50.54
N SER A 350 13.51 -0.47 51.85
CA SER A 350 13.07 0.63 52.70
C SER A 350 13.79 1.96 52.38
N GLY A 351 14.86 1.91 51.59
CA GLY A 351 15.76 3.01 51.26
C GLY A 351 16.89 3.20 52.28
N GLN A 352 16.89 2.46 53.39
CA GLN A 352 17.94 2.55 54.39
C GLN A 352 19.26 2.02 53.84
N VAL A 353 20.32 2.82 54.00
CA VAL A 353 21.69 2.48 53.63
C VAL A 353 22.46 2.17 54.91
N ASN A 354 23.00 0.97 55.01
CA ASN A 354 23.80 0.56 56.17
C ASN A 354 25.18 0.11 55.73
N LEU A 355 26.20 0.53 56.46
CA LEU A 355 27.56 0.03 56.29
C LEU A 355 27.72 -1.27 57.08
N ARG A 356 28.30 -2.32 56.47
CA ARG A 356 28.42 -3.65 57.10
C ARG A 356 29.85 -4.08 57.33
N THR A 357 30.75 -3.66 56.46
CA THR A 357 32.16 -4.01 56.54
C THR A 357 33.01 -2.78 56.33
N TRP A 358 34.24 -2.89 56.80
CA TRP A 358 35.27 -1.89 56.62
C TRP A 358 36.63 -2.59 56.52
N SER A 359 37.68 -1.87 56.15
CA SER A 359 39.03 -2.45 56.08
C SER A 359 39.43 -3.05 57.44
N PRO A 360 40.05 -4.25 57.48
CA PRO A 360 40.48 -4.89 58.73
C PRO A 360 41.35 -3.98 59.62
N ASN A 361 41.02 -3.91 60.90
CA ASN A 361 41.62 -2.99 61.88
C ASN A 361 41.50 -1.49 61.53
N GLY A 362 40.65 -1.13 60.56
CA GLY A 362 40.34 0.25 60.21
C GLY A 362 39.34 0.88 61.18
N ALA A 363 39.18 2.20 61.06
CA ALA A 363 38.21 2.95 61.84
C ALA A 363 37.48 3.99 60.98
N LEU A 364 36.17 4.12 61.21
CA LEU A 364 35.37 5.24 60.75
C LEU A 364 35.49 6.36 61.78
N VAL A 365 36.46 7.23 61.55
CA VAL A 365 36.78 8.31 62.47
C VAL A 365 35.77 9.46 62.33
N ALA A 366 35.36 10.03 63.46
CA ALA A 366 34.51 11.21 63.50
C ALA A 366 35.08 12.35 62.62
N GLY A 367 34.21 12.99 61.84
CA GLY A 367 34.57 14.02 60.87
C GLY A 367 34.96 13.52 59.48
N ARG A 368 35.13 12.21 59.27
CA ARG A 368 35.41 11.66 57.93
C ARG A 368 34.15 11.45 57.11
N SER A 369 34.26 11.66 55.80
CA SER A 369 33.18 11.48 54.85
C SER A 369 33.28 10.13 54.16
N VAL A 370 32.25 9.31 54.28
CA VAL A 370 32.06 8.07 53.53
C VAL A 370 31.30 8.36 52.25
N ARG A 371 31.85 7.91 51.12
CA ARG A 371 31.26 8.01 49.79
C ARG A 371 30.75 6.63 49.37
N ILE A 372 29.49 6.56 48.94
CA ILE A 372 28.84 5.32 48.53
C ILE A 372 28.31 5.50 47.12
N SER A 373 28.49 4.47 46.29
CA SER A 373 27.99 4.45 44.92
C SER A 373 27.28 3.14 44.64
N ALA A 374 26.12 3.22 43.98
CA ALA A 374 25.34 2.04 43.62
C ALA A 374 24.59 2.26 42.30
N THR A 375 24.41 1.18 41.53
CA THR A 375 23.53 1.17 40.36
C THR A 375 22.66 -0.08 40.40
N TYR A 376 21.34 0.10 40.47
CA TYR A 376 20.38 -0.96 40.71
C TYR A 376 19.09 -0.77 39.91
N VAL A 377 18.28 -1.83 39.92
CA VAL A 377 16.93 -1.83 39.35
C VAL A 377 15.94 -1.29 40.38
N LEU A 378 15.06 -0.39 39.95
CA LEU A 378 13.99 0.22 40.75
C LEU A 378 12.81 -0.71 41.01
#